data_AF-A0AAV3U1A3-F1
#
_entry.id   AF-A0AAV3U1A3-F1
#
_cell.length_a   1.000
_cell.length_b   1.000
_cell.length_c   1.000
_cell.angle_alpha   90.00
_cell.angle_beta   90.00
_cell.angle_gamma   90.00
#
_symmetry.space_group_name_H-M   'P 1'
#
loop_
_entity.id
_entity.type
_entity.pdbx_description
1 polymer ?
#
loop_
_entity_poly.entity_id
_entity_poly.type
_entity_poly.pdbx_seq_one_letter_code
_entity_poly.pdbx_strand_id
1 'polypeptide(L)'
;MDFAKASCFSWYFKKKGYELDDIKSISGGIVELGSHSAKKFRDVAFLVKDYNPKVTSKNNIDIDLQKCFLLDKDPKFISAVDAIKNL
;
A
#
# COMPACT_ATOMS: atom_id res chain seq x y z
N MET A 1 4.98 7.35 -0.45
CA MET A 1 3.57 6.90 -0.40
C MET A 1 3.26 5.96 -1.55
N ASP A 2 3.91 6.15 -2.70
CA ASP A 2 3.70 5.33 -3.91
C ASP A 2 3.90 3.84 -3.66
N PHE A 3 4.96 3.45 -2.94
CA PHE A 3 5.20 2.05 -2.59
C PHE A 3 4.07 1.44 -1.74
N ALA A 4 3.50 2.21 -0.80
CA ALA A 4 2.38 1.72 0.02
C ALA A 4 1.12 1.49 -0.84
N LYS A 5 0.82 2.40 -1.77
CA LYS A 5 -0.29 2.24 -2.73
C LYS A 5 -0.07 1.05 -3.65
N ALA A 6 1.12 0.93 -4.25
CA ALA A 6 1.46 -0.20 -5.11
C ALA A 6 1.36 -1.55 -4.37
N SER A 7 1.83 -1.59 -3.12
CA SER A 7 1.68 -2.76 -2.24
C SER A 7 0.21 -3.09 -1.97
N CYS A 8 -0.63 -2.08 -1.73
CA CYS A 8 -2.06 -2.27 -1.48
C CYS A 8 -2.76 -2.85 -2.71
N PHE A 9 -2.50 -2.30 -3.89
CA PHE A 9 -3.03 -2.83 -5.15
C PHE A 9 -2.52 -4.24 -5.42
N SER A 10 -1.26 -4.54 -5.12
CA SER A 10 -0.71 -5.90 -5.25
C SER A 10 -1.47 -6.90 -4.37
N TRP A 11 -1.76 -6.55 -3.11
CA TRP A 11 -2.60 -7.39 -2.25
C TRP A 11 -4.02 -7.57 -2.76
N TYR A 12 -4.62 -6.49 -3.28
CA TYR A 12 -5.95 -6.55 -3.89
C TYR A 12 -5.98 -7.45 -5.12
N PHE A 13 -5.07 -7.27 -6.07
CA PHE A 13 -4.94 -8.07 -7.27
C PHE A 13 -4.68 -9.54 -6.96
N LYS A 14 -3.80 -9.81 -5.99
CA LYS A 14 -3.55 -11.17 -5.50
C LYS A 14 -4.82 -11.82 -4.98
N LYS A 15 -5.63 -11.09 -4.20
CA LYS A 15 -6.91 -11.58 -3.66
C LYS A 15 -7.92 -11.87 -4.79
N LYS A 16 -7.87 -11.12 -5.89
CA LYS A 16 -8.73 -11.32 -7.07
C LYS A 16 -8.22 -12.39 -8.04
N GLY A 17 -7.01 -12.91 -7.84
CA GLY A 17 -6.39 -13.89 -8.73
C GLY A 17 -5.86 -13.29 -10.04
N TYR A 18 -5.52 -12.00 -10.04
CA TYR A 18 -4.87 -11.37 -11.19
C TYR A 18 -3.35 -11.61 -11.17
N GLU A 19 -2.75 -11.60 -12.37
CA GLU A 19 -1.30 -11.56 -12.55
C GLU A 19 -0.70 -10.32 -11.89
N LEU A 20 0.51 -10.48 -11.35
CA LEU A 20 1.15 -9.45 -10.52
C LEU A 20 2.42 -8.86 -11.14
N ASP A 21 2.78 -9.25 -12.36
CA ASP A 21 4.09 -8.92 -12.92
C ASP A 21 4.25 -7.41 -13.20
N ASP A 22 3.19 -6.75 -13.67
CA ASP A 22 3.20 -5.30 -13.86
C ASP A 22 3.33 -4.55 -12.53
N ILE A 23 2.54 -4.92 -11.52
CA ILE A 23 2.57 -4.23 -10.22
C ILE A 23 3.86 -4.52 -9.44
N LYS A 24 4.48 -5.70 -9.64
CA LYS A 24 5.83 -6.01 -9.14
C LYS A 24 6.87 -5.14 -9.82
N SER A 25 6.79 -4.96 -11.14
CA SER A 25 7.71 -4.12 -11.91
C SER A 25 7.60 -2.65 -11.49
N ILE A 26 6.38 -2.12 -11.33
CA ILE A 26 6.12 -0.78 -10.78
C ILE A 26 6.72 -0.65 -9.38
N SER A 27 6.45 -1.62 -8.49
CA SER A 27 6.97 -1.60 -7.13
C SER A 27 8.51 -1.64 -7.10
N GLY A 28 9.12 -2.43 -7.99
CA GLY A 28 10.57 -2.50 -8.17
C GLY A 28 11.16 -1.16 -8.60
N GLY A 29 10.56 -0.48 -9.57
CA GLY A 29 10.98 0.86 -9.99
C GLY A 29 10.89 1.89 -8.86
N ILE A 30 9.84 1.84 -8.02
CA ILE A 30 9.72 2.71 -6.85
C ILE A 30 10.83 2.44 -5.82
N VAL A 31 11.19 1.17 -5.61
CA VAL A 31 12.28 0.79 -4.69
C VAL A 31 13.62 1.27 -5.23
N GLU A 32 13.89 1.05 -6.51
CA GLU A 32 15.15 1.43 -7.18
C GLU A 32 15.40 2.94 -7.13
N LEU A 33 14.35 3.74 -7.34
CA LEU A 33 14.44 5.21 -7.28
C LEU A 33 14.39 5.76 -5.85
N GLY A 34 14.09 4.92 -4.85
CA GLY A 34 13.97 5.32 -3.47
C GLY A 34 15.29 5.32 -2.72
N SER A 35 15.45 6.21 -1.74
CA SER A 35 16.63 6.29 -0.87
C SER A 35 16.50 5.48 0.43
N HIS A 36 15.41 4.74 0.59
CA HIS A 36 15.14 3.96 1.81
C HIS A 36 15.70 2.54 1.71
N SER A 37 16.01 1.94 2.86
CA SER A 37 16.49 0.55 2.91
C SER A 37 15.39 -0.45 2.54
N ALA A 38 15.78 -1.63 2.04
CA ALA A 38 14.87 -2.73 1.78
C ALA A 38 14.01 -3.10 3.00
N LYS A 39 14.57 -2.96 4.22
CA LYS A 39 13.83 -3.16 5.49
C LYS A 39 12.65 -2.19 5.59
N LYS A 40 12.83 -0.90 5.32
CA LYS A 40 11.76 0.10 5.38
C LYS A 40 10.64 -0.21 4.39
N PHE A 41 10.99 -0.61 3.17
CA PHE A 41 10.00 -1.04 2.19
C PHE A 41 9.21 -2.27 2.66
N ARG A 42 9.89 -3.28 3.18
CA ARG A 42 9.23 -4.47 3.76
C ARG A 42 8.29 -4.10 4.91
N ASP A 43 8.74 -3.23 5.82
CA ASP A 43 7.94 -2.83 6.98
C ASP A 43 6.69 -2.04 6.54
N VAL A 44 6.79 -1.19 5.50
CA VAL A 44 5.64 -0.56 4.86
C VAL A 44 4.70 -1.58 4.23
N ALA A 45 5.21 -2.62 3.55
CA ALA A 45 4.38 -3.66 2.95
C ALA A 45 3.58 -4.45 4.00
N PHE A 46 4.16 -4.70 5.18
CA PHE A 46 3.44 -5.30 6.31
C PHE A 46 2.39 -4.36 6.89
N LEU A 47 2.74 -3.09 7.10
CA LEU A 47 1.78 -2.07 7.55
C LEU A 47 0.55 -1.98 6.64
N VAL A 48 0.75 -2.03 5.32
CA VAL A 48 -0.33 -2.04 4.33
C VAL A 48 -1.18 -3.30 4.42
N LYS A 49 -0.57 -4.47 4.63
CA LYS A 49 -1.29 -5.75 4.73
C LYS A 49 -2.25 -5.76 5.90
N ASP A 50 -1.85 -5.17 7.02
CA ASP A 50 -2.64 -5.12 8.26
C ASP A 50 -3.61 -3.92 8.29
N TYR A 51 -3.55 -3.05 7.29
CA TYR A 51 -4.41 -1.87 7.19
C TYR A 51 -5.86 -2.26 6.87
N ASN A 52 -6.73 -2.06 7.86
CA ASN A 52 -8.16 -2.35 7.77
C ASN A 52 -9.01 -1.17 8.31
N PRO A 53 -9.09 -0.05 7.57
CA PRO A 53 -9.89 1.10 7.98
C PRO A 53 -11.39 0.75 7.97
N LYS A 54 -12.15 1.38 8.87
CA LYS A 54 -13.62 1.36 8.79
C LYS A 54 -14.04 2.29 7.66
N VAL A 55 -14.23 1.74 6.46
CA VAL A 55 -14.69 2.50 5.29
C VAL A 55 -16.17 2.23 5.07
N THR A 56 -16.96 3.30 4.95
CA THR A 56 -18.32 3.23 4.44
C THR A 56 -18.32 3.70 2.99
N SER A 57 -18.98 2.94 2.11
CA SER A 57 -19.13 3.32 0.72
C SER A 57 -20.58 3.70 0.44
N LYS A 58 -20.79 4.80 -0.31
CA LYS A 58 -22.11 5.22 -0.79
C LYS A 58 -22.55 4.49 -2.06
N ASN A 59 -21.59 3.95 -2.80
CA ASN A 59 -21.79 3.23 -4.05
C ASN A 59 -21.27 1.81 -3.86
N ASN A 60 -21.80 0.81 -4.57
CA ASN A 60 -21.40 -0.62 -4.44
C ASN A 60 -19.95 -0.88 -4.93
N ILE A 61 -18.97 -0.26 -4.26
CA ILE A 61 -17.55 -0.27 -4.56
C ILE A 61 -16.90 -1.33 -3.69
N ASP A 62 -15.96 -2.04 -4.28
CA ASP A 62 -15.12 -3.00 -3.56
C ASP A 62 -14.33 -2.30 -2.45
N ILE A 63 -14.68 -2.59 -1.20
CA ILE A 63 -14.08 -1.97 -0.01
C ILE A 63 -12.57 -2.27 0.07
N ASP A 64 -12.13 -3.44 -0.39
CA ASP A 64 -10.71 -3.80 -0.39
C ASP A 64 -9.90 -3.00 -1.39
N LEU A 65 -10.53 -2.54 -2.48
CA LEU A 65 -9.90 -1.61 -3.41
C LEU A 65 -9.98 -0.18 -2.88
N GLN A 66 -11.13 0.21 -2.30
CA GLN A 66 -11.37 1.55 -1.80
C GLN A 66 -10.34 1.95 -0.75
N LYS A 67 -9.97 1.05 0.17
CA LYS A 67 -8.94 1.35 1.19
C LYS A 67 -7.59 1.75 0.59
N CYS A 68 -7.21 1.24 -0.58
CA CYS A 68 -5.95 1.60 -1.23
C CYS A 68 -5.93 3.07 -1.68
N PHE A 69 -7.09 3.63 -2.04
CA PHE A 69 -7.26 5.05 -2.40
C PHE A 69 -7.37 5.99 -1.19
N LEU A 70 -7.42 5.44 0.02
CA LEU A 70 -7.55 6.20 1.26
C LEU A 70 -6.24 6.27 2.06
N LEU A 71 -5.24 5.46 1.73
CA LEU A 71 -3.97 5.39 2.48
C LEU A 71 -3.29 6.76 2.67
N ASP A 72 -3.30 7.60 1.65
CA ASP A 72 -2.70 8.94 1.65
C ASP A 72 -3.63 10.02 2.21
N LYS A 73 -4.82 9.64 2.65
CA LYS A 73 -5.81 10.51 3.29
C LYS A 73 -6.06 10.13 4.75
N ASP A 74 -5.59 8.96 5.19
CA ASP A 74 -5.71 8.50 6.58
C ASP A 74 -4.53 9.01 7.41
N PRO A 75 -4.73 9.98 8.32
CA PRO A 75 -3.64 10.56 9.11
C PRO A 75 -2.92 9.54 9.98
N LYS A 76 -3.61 8.48 10.44
CA LYS A 76 -2.99 7.42 11.24
C LYS A 76 -2.05 6.59 10.40
N PHE A 77 -2.47 6.24 9.18
CA PHE A 77 -1.62 5.49 8.25
C PHE A 77 -0.40 6.31 7.83
N ILE A 78 -0.58 7.59 7.50
CA ILE A 78 0.51 8.51 7.15
C ILE A 78 1.53 8.59 8.29
N SER A 79 1.06 8.81 9.53
CA SER A 79 1.92 8.89 10.71
C SER A 79 2.73 7.59 10.94
N ALA A 80 2.10 6.43 10.72
CA ALA A 80 2.78 5.13 10.84
C ALA A 80 3.85 4.93 9.75
N VAL A 81 3.58 5.35 8.51
CA VAL A 81 4.58 5.32 7.43
C VAL A 81 5.75 6.26 7.74
N ASP A 82 5.48 7.46 8.25
CA ASP A 82 6.54 8.42 8.58
C ASP A 82 7.41 7.94 9.76
N ALA A 83 6.82 7.24 10.74
CA ALA A 83 7.58 6.57 11.79
C ALA A 83 8.56 5.54 11.20
N ILE A 84 8.15 4.74 10.20
CA ILE A 84 9.05 3.79 9.52
C ILE A 84 10.18 4.51 8.76
N LYS A 85 9.90 5.67 8.15
CA LYS A 85 10.92 6.45 7.41
C LYS A 85 11.99 7.03 8.34
N ASN A 86 11.62 7.40 9.56
CA ASN A 86 12.49 8.10 10.51
C ASN A 86 13.26 7.16 11.46
N LEU A 87 12.95 5.86 11.46
CA LEU A 87 13.75 4.79 12.09
C LEU A 87 14.98 4.42 11.27
#